data_AF-A0A7U5HLB7-F1
#
_entry.id   AF-A0A7U5HLB7-F1
#
_cell.length_a   1.000
_cell.length_b   1.000
_cell.length_c   1.000
_cell.angle_alpha   90.00
_cell.angle_beta   90.00
_cell.angle_gamma   90.00
#
_symmetry.space_group_name_H-M   'P 1'
#
loop_
_entity.id
_entity.type
_entity.pdbx_description
1 polymer ?
#
loop_
_entity_poly.entity_id
_entity_poly.type
_entity_poly.pdbx_seq_one_letter_code
_entity_poly.pdbx_strand_id
1 'polypeptide(L)'
;MADGDTSVMVVGPPGSGKTTRVLAPAILTAPGPVLSTSVKSDLAQMTTAPRALIGRVSVIDPAGVSTAVAQTTTARKHGEAKAARARAVSDCRAAWTPLQAARTAEAAEVTAHLLVTASAEVVQEGGGGARFWDSSAESLLTVLLWLATRVPGSTMQTVGELLAAVQRVADTSPEPELDGVFGAPDDPSHQPGAPRNPRRPRRPRTHAGRWRVADRGSSAAGAGWAIRPG
;
A
#
# COMPACT_ATOMS: atom_id res chain seq x y z
N MET A 1 15.61 -13.05 27.39
CA MET A 1 15.21 -13.42 26.01
C MET A 1 13.97 -12.59 25.74
N ALA A 2 14.05 -11.59 24.86
CA ALA A 2 12.90 -10.72 24.61
C ALA A 2 11.79 -11.55 23.97
N ASP A 3 10.60 -11.47 24.54
CA ASP A 3 9.40 -12.06 23.99
C ASP A 3 9.15 -11.48 22.58
N GLY A 4 8.79 -12.34 21.62
CA GLY A 4 8.73 -12.00 20.19
C GLY A 4 7.71 -10.92 19.81
N ASP A 5 6.92 -10.47 20.79
CA ASP A 5 5.76 -9.60 20.60
C ASP A 5 6.03 -8.12 20.93
N THR A 6 7.29 -7.75 21.19
CA THR A 6 7.64 -6.35 21.51
C THR A 6 8.06 -5.56 20.27
N SER A 7 7.23 -4.58 19.90
CA SER A 7 7.55 -3.59 18.87
C SER A 7 8.36 -2.43 19.47
N VAL A 8 9.42 -2.00 18.78
CA VAL A 8 10.28 -0.89 19.20
C VAL A 8 10.27 0.21 18.15
N MET A 9 10.01 1.45 18.58
CA MET A 9 10.10 2.64 17.74
C MET A 9 11.37 3.45 18.07
N VAL A 10 12.18 3.75 17.06
CA VAL A 10 13.43 4.51 17.20
C VAL A 10 13.27 5.87 16.54
N VAL A 11 13.33 6.94 17.32
CA VAL A 11 13.11 8.33 16.84
C VAL A 11 14.40 9.15 16.95
N GLY A 12 14.62 10.03 15.96
CA GLY A 12 15.53 11.16 16.12
C GLY A 12 15.65 11.99 14.84
N PRO A 13 16.56 12.98 14.78
CA PRO A 13 16.77 13.81 13.57
C PRO A 13 17.57 13.09 12.46
N PRO A 14 17.46 13.51 11.19
CA PRO A 14 18.34 13.02 10.12
C PRO A 14 19.82 13.12 10.50
N GLY A 15 20.63 12.13 10.09
CA GLY A 15 22.06 12.10 10.42
C GLY A 15 22.43 11.70 11.84
N SER A 16 21.48 11.48 12.76
CA SER A 16 21.76 11.07 14.16
C SER A 16 22.35 9.65 14.31
N GLY A 17 22.57 8.94 13.20
CA GLY A 17 23.14 7.61 13.19
C GLY A 17 22.17 6.47 13.50
N LYS A 18 20.84 6.64 13.42
CA LYS A 18 19.85 5.55 13.68
C LYS A 18 20.16 4.30 12.86
N THR A 19 20.46 4.51 11.58
CA THR A 19 20.80 3.44 10.65
C THR A 19 22.05 2.70 11.12
N THR A 20 23.13 3.43 11.41
CA THR A 20 24.44 2.85 11.73
C THR A 20 24.51 2.28 13.15
N ARG A 21 23.86 2.91 14.13
CA ARG A 21 23.97 2.58 15.55
C ARG A 21 22.85 1.69 16.07
N VAL A 22 21.72 1.63 15.38
CA VAL A 22 20.55 0.87 15.85
C VAL A 22 20.12 -0.18 14.83
N LEU A 23 19.76 0.23 13.62
CA LEU A 23 19.20 -0.69 12.62
C LEU A 23 20.25 -1.69 12.11
N ALA A 24 21.42 -1.24 11.66
CA ALA A 24 22.43 -2.14 11.12
C ALA A 24 22.90 -3.18 12.15
N PRO A 25 23.23 -2.82 13.41
CA PRO A 25 23.54 -3.81 14.45
C PRO A 25 22.41 -4.81 14.67
N ALA A 26 21.15 -4.33 14.78
CA ALA A 26 20.00 -5.22 14.98
C ALA A 26 19.83 -6.24 13.85
N ILE A 27 20.05 -5.84 12.59
CA ILE A 27 19.99 -6.76 11.44
C ILE A 27 21.15 -7.76 11.48
N LEU A 28 22.37 -7.30 11.81
CA LEU A 28 23.57 -8.12 11.82
C LEU A 28 23.54 -9.18 12.93
N THR A 29 22.97 -8.86 14.08
CA THR A 29 22.88 -9.77 15.24
C THR A 29 21.57 -10.55 15.30
N ALA A 30 20.63 -10.30 14.40
CA ALA A 30 19.37 -11.03 14.34
C ALA A 30 19.61 -12.54 14.14
N PRO A 31 19.04 -13.40 15.00
CA PRO A 31 19.28 -14.85 14.96
C PRO A 31 18.61 -15.56 13.79
N GLY A 32 17.74 -14.87 13.03
CA GLY A 32 16.93 -15.46 11.98
C GLY A 32 16.80 -14.57 10.73
N PRO A 33 15.80 -14.85 9.86
CA PRO A 33 15.54 -14.02 8.69
C PRO A 33 15.13 -12.60 9.08
N VAL A 34 15.49 -11.63 8.25
CA VAL A 34 15.18 -10.22 8.47
C VAL A 34 14.63 -9.63 7.17
N LEU A 35 13.47 -9.00 7.26
CA LEU A 35 12.98 -8.09 6.23
C LEU A 35 13.25 -6.65 6.69
N SER A 36 13.89 -5.87 5.84
CA SER A 36 14.14 -4.45 6.11
C SER A 36 13.78 -3.63 4.88
N THR A 37 13.02 -2.56 5.10
CA THR A 37 12.64 -1.60 4.07
C THR A 37 13.35 -0.27 4.34
N SER A 38 13.90 0.34 3.29
CA SER A 38 14.52 1.65 3.40
C SER A 38 14.51 2.36 2.06
N VAL A 39 14.31 3.67 2.11
CA VAL A 39 14.47 4.58 0.96
C VAL A 39 15.94 4.99 0.75
N LYS A 40 16.86 4.58 1.64
CA LYS A 40 18.30 4.86 1.53
C LYS A 40 19.07 3.56 1.33
N SER A 41 20.09 3.59 0.46
CA SER A 41 20.95 2.42 0.19
C SER A 41 21.90 2.07 1.34
N ASP A 42 22.12 2.98 2.30
CA ASP A 42 23.13 2.82 3.35
C ASP A 42 22.93 1.55 4.18
N LEU A 43 21.66 1.25 4.52
CA LEU A 43 21.34 0.08 5.35
C LEU A 43 21.70 -1.22 4.62
N ALA A 44 21.26 -1.36 3.36
CA ALA A 44 21.59 -2.52 2.53
C ALA A 44 23.11 -2.65 2.31
N GLN A 45 23.81 -1.53 2.06
CA GLN A 45 25.27 -1.53 1.91
C GLN A 45 26.01 -1.99 3.17
N MET A 46 25.50 -1.65 4.36
CA MET A 46 26.10 -2.07 5.62
C MET A 46 25.87 -3.54 5.96
N THR A 47 24.73 -4.11 5.55
CA THR A 47 24.28 -5.42 6.07
C THR A 47 24.35 -6.55 5.06
N THR A 48 24.33 -6.27 3.75
CA THR A 48 24.25 -7.31 2.70
C THR A 48 25.45 -8.25 2.74
N ALA A 49 26.68 -7.73 2.62
CA ALA A 49 27.87 -8.58 2.58
C ALA A 49 28.03 -9.43 3.86
N PRO A 50 27.95 -8.88 5.08
CA PRO A 50 28.02 -9.70 6.30
C PRO A 50 26.92 -10.76 6.40
N ARG A 51 25.68 -10.43 6.01
CA ARG A 51 24.57 -11.40 6.06
C ARG A 51 24.69 -12.48 4.98
N ALA A 52 25.27 -12.15 3.83
CA ALA A 52 25.54 -13.10 2.75
C ALA A 52 26.56 -14.19 3.15
N LEU A 53 27.41 -13.92 4.16
CA LEU A 53 28.32 -14.94 4.72
C LEU A 53 27.58 -16.00 5.54
N ILE A 54 26.37 -15.70 6.03
CA ILE A 54 25.60 -16.55 6.95
C ILE A 54 24.44 -17.22 6.22
N GLY A 55 23.83 -16.55 5.24
CA GLY A 55 22.69 -17.08 4.50
C GLY A 55 22.35 -16.29 3.25
N ARG A 56 21.25 -16.67 2.59
CA ARG A 56 20.80 -16.00 1.36
C ARG A 56 20.34 -14.57 1.67
N VAL A 57 20.75 -13.63 0.83
CA VAL A 57 20.30 -12.25 0.84
C VAL A 57 19.70 -11.91 -0.51
N SER A 58 18.57 -11.21 -0.51
CA SER A 58 17.92 -10.70 -1.70
C SER A 58 17.61 -9.22 -1.50
N VAL A 59 18.03 -8.39 -2.45
CA VAL A 59 17.79 -6.94 -2.43
C VAL A 59 16.86 -6.58 -3.56
N ILE A 60 15.71 -6.01 -3.21
CA ILE A 60 14.76 -5.43 -4.17
C ILE A 60 14.97 -3.91 -4.15
N ASP A 61 15.39 -3.36 -5.28
CA ASP A 61 15.64 -1.92 -5.45
C ASP A 61 14.95 -1.45 -6.74
N PRO A 62 13.65 -1.08 -6.66
CA PRO A 62 12.88 -0.63 -7.81
C PRO A 62 13.30 0.79 -8.25
N ALA A 63 13.81 1.60 -7.33
CA ALA A 63 14.22 2.97 -7.59
C ALA A 63 15.69 3.10 -8.05
N GLY A 64 16.46 2.01 -8.03
CA GLY A 64 17.87 1.99 -8.46
C GLY A 64 18.80 2.82 -7.57
N VAL A 65 18.41 3.10 -6.32
CA VAL A 65 19.15 3.97 -5.40
C VAL A 65 20.50 3.34 -5.02
N SER A 66 20.55 2.02 -4.90
CA SER A 66 21.76 1.27 -4.56
C SER A 66 22.73 1.15 -5.74
N THR A 67 22.20 1.10 -6.97
CA THR A 67 23.00 1.06 -8.20
C THR A 67 23.65 2.40 -8.52
N ALA A 68 22.97 3.52 -8.26
CA ALA A 68 23.53 4.86 -8.47
C ALA A 68 24.80 5.10 -7.63
N VAL A 69 24.83 4.60 -6.38
CA VAL A 69 25.98 4.76 -5.48
C VAL A 69 27.20 3.94 -5.92
N ALA A 70 27.01 2.81 -6.61
CA ALA A 70 28.09 2.00 -7.17
C ALA A 70 28.86 2.76 -8.27
N GLN A 71 28.16 3.57 -9.08
CA GLN A 71 28.74 4.27 -10.23
C GLN A 71 29.57 5.50 -9.84
N THR A 72 29.28 6.15 -8.70
CA THR A 72 29.96 7.39 -8.29
C THR A 72 31.25 7.17 -7.48
N THR A 73 31.55 5.95 -7.03
CA THR A 73 32.56 5.70 -5.97
C THR A 73 33.98 5.34 -6.45
N THR A 74 34.22 5.33 -7.76
CA THR A 74 35.49 4.88 -8.37
C THR A 74 36.69 5.85 -8.23
N ALA A 75 36.61 6.93 -7.42
CA ALA A 75 37.59 8.03 -7.52
C ALA A 75 38.48 8.36 -6.29
N ARG A 76 38.42 7.68 -5.12
CA ARG A 76 39.31 8.01 -3.96
C ARG A 76 39.75 6.80 -3.15
N LYS A 77 40.95 6.89 -2.52
CA LYS A 77 41.58 5.89 -1.60
C LYS A 77 40.70 5.34 -0.45
N HIS A 78 39.55 5.94 -0.15
CA HIS A 78 38.57 5.44 0.84
C HIS A 78 37.33 4.78 0.19
N GLY A 79 37.31 4.69 -1.14
CA GLY A 79 36.19 4.24 -1.95
C GLY A 79 36.09 2.72 -2.09
N GLU A 80 37.17 1.97 -1.86
CA GLU A 80 37.21 0.52 -2.08
C GLU A 80 36.21 -0.24 -1.19
N ALA A 81 36.16 0.09 0.11
CA ALA A 81 35.19 -0.53 1.02
C ALA A 81 33.73 -0.17 0.65
N LYS A 82 33.49 1.05 0.16
CA LYS A 82 32.16 1.49 -0.28
C LYS A 82 31.77 0.82 -1.60
N ALA A 83 32.71 0.68 -2.53
CA ALA A 83 32.53 -0.03 -3.79
C ALA A 83 32.28 -1.52 -3.57
N ALA A 84 33.02 -2.17 -2.66
CA ALA A 84 32.80 -3.56 -2.29
C ALA A 84 31.39 -3.80 -1.72
N ARG A 85 30.91 -2.87 -0.87
CA ARG A 85 29.53 -2.91 -0.35
C ARG A 85 28.49 -2.73 -1.47
N ALA A 86 28.70 -1.77 -2.36
CA ALA A 86 27.81 -1.54 -3.48
C ALA A 86 27.74 -2.74 -4.43
N ARG A 87 28.89 -3.39 -4.68
CA ARG A 87 28.97 -4.64 -5.44
C ARG A 87 28.22 -5.78 -4.76
N ALA A 88 28.40 -5.97 -3.45
CA ALA A 88 27.67 -7.00 -2.73
C ALA A 88 26.14 -6.82 -2.80
N VAL A 89 25.67 -5.56 -2.74
CA VAL A 89 24.25 -5.24 -2.95
C VAL A 89 23.81 -5.59 -4.38
N SER A 90 24.61 -5.24 -5.38
CA SER A 90 24.34 -5.57 -6.78
C SER A 90 24.29 -7.08 -7.03
N ASP A 91 25.22 -7.84 -6.45
CA ASP A 91 25.30 -9.29 -6.59
C ASP A 91 24.11 -10.01 -5.93
N CYS A 92 23.51 -9.39 -4.91
CA CYS A 92 22.31 -9.92 -4.23
C CYS A 92 21.00 -9.35 -4.79
N ARG A 93 21.02 -8.61 -5.92
CA ARG A 93 19.81 -8.00 -6.47
C ARG A 93 18.83 -9.05 -6.97
N ALA A 94 17.59 -8.96 -6.52
CA ALA A 94 16.49 -9.78 -6.98
C ALA A 94 15.60 -9.01 -7.95
N ALA A 95 15.20 -9.67 -9.03
CA ALA A 95 14.14 -9.17 -9.89
C ALA A 95 12.79 -9.52 -9.24
N TRP A 96 12.01 -8.50 -8.92
CA TRP A 96 10.64 -8.64 -8.44
C TRP A 96 9.68 -7.94 -9.39
N THR A 97 8.53 -8.57 -9.62
CA THR A 97 7.42 -7.99 -10.39
C THR A 97 6.10 -8.49 -9.80
N PRO A 98 5.04 -7.65 -9.75
CA PRO A 98 3.71 -8.07 -9.32
C PRO A 98 3.17 -9.29 -10.08
N LEU A 99 3.56 -9.46 -11.35
CA LEU A 99 3.15 -10.62 -12.17
C LEU A 99 3.61 -11.97 -11.60
N GLN A 100 4.67 -12.00 -10.79
CA GLN A 100 5.10 -13.24 -10.13
C GLN A 100 4.05 -13.75 -9.13
N ALA A 101 3.30 -12.84 -8.48
CA ALA A 101 2.25 -13.18 -7.53
C ALA A 101 0.89 -13.44 -8.22
N ALA A 102 0.60 -12.73 -9.31
CA ALA A 102 -0.70 -12.76 -10.00
C ALA A 102 -0.97 -13.99 -10.90
N ARG A 103 -0.41 -15.17 -10.59
CA ARG A 103 -0.52 -16.38 -11.46
C ARG A 103 -1.88 -17.06 -11.44
N THR A 104 -2.73 -16.72 -10.48
CA THR A 104 -4.13 -17.16 -10.41
C THR A 104 -5.04 -15.93 -10.41
N ALA A 105 -6.32 -16.10 -10.73
CA ALA A 105 -7.26 -14.97 -10.75
C ALA A 105 -7.39 -14.34 -9.34
N GLU A 106 -7.53 -15.17 -8.31
CA GLU A 106 -7.57 -14.74 -6.91
C GLU A 106 -6.28 -14.01 -6.48
N ALA A 107 -5.11 -14.54 -6.84
CA ALA A 107 -3.85 -13.87 -6.50
C ALA A 107 -3.63 -12.58 -7.30
N ALA A 108 -4.20 -12.48 -8.50
CA ALA A 108 -4.21 -11.25 -9.29
C ALA A 108 -5.08 -10.17 -8.63
N GLU A 109 -6.22 -10.55 -8.06
CA GLU A 109 -7.10 -9.65 -7.30
C GLU A 109 -6.39 -9.10 -6.07
N VAL A 110 -5.82 -9.97 -5.23
CA VAL A 110 -5.02 -9.54 -4.06
C VAL A 110 -3.85 -8.64 -4.48
N THR A 111 -3.16 -8.97 -5.57
CA THR A 111 -2.06 -8.15 -6.08
C THR A 111 -2.55 -6.77 -6.56
N ALA A 112 -3.68 -6.72 -7.27
CA ALA A 112 -4.29 -5.49 -7.73
C ALA A 112 -4.72 -4.61 -6.55
N HIS A 113 -5.37 -5.19 -5.54
CA HIS A 113 -5.75 -4.52 -4.31
C HIS A 113 -4.56 -3.85 -3.62
N LEU A 114 -3.45 -4.59 -3.48
CA LEU A 114 -2.23 -4.06 -2.87
C LEU A 114 -1.61 -2.92 -3.68
N LEU A 115 -1.64 -3.00 -5.01
CA LEU A 115 -1.13 -1.94 -5.88
C LEU A 115 -2.00 -0.68 -5.82
N VAL A 116 -3.33 -0.83 -5.85
CA VAL A 116 -4.27 0.30 -5.74
C VAL A 116 -4.16 0.96 -4.36
N THR A 117 -4.17 0.18 -3.29
CA THR A 117 -4.03 0.69 -1.92
C THR A 117 -2.70 1.43 -1.73
N ALA A 118 -1.60 0.87 -2.22
CA ALA A 118 -0.29 1.53 -2.17
C ALA A 118 -0.26 2.84 -2.98
N SER A 119 -1.08 2.96 -4.04
CA SER A 119 -1.21 4.19 -4.82
C SER A 119 -2.10 5.25 -4.15
N ALA A 120 -3.15 4.82 -3.47
CA ALA A 120 -4.08 5.71 -2.77
C ALA A 120 -3.41 6.45 -1.60
N GLU A 121 -2.42 5.84 -0.94
CA GLU A 121 -1.60 6.51 0.08
C GLU A 121 -0.75 7.67 -0.48
N VAL A 122 -0.43 7.65 -1.77
CA VAL A 122 0.36 8.69 -2.46
C VAL A 122 -0.53 9.86 -2.88
N VAL A 123 -1.82 9.62 -3.11
CA VAL A 123 -2.80 10.63 -3.58
C VAL A 123 -3.72 11.00 -2.42
N GLN A 124 -3.25 11.86 -1.51
CA GLN A 124 -4.15 12.47 -0.52
C GLN A 124 -5.00 13.56 -1.17
N GLU A 125 -6.09 13.18 -1.84
CA GLU A 125 -7.23 14.06 -2.12
C GLU A 125 -8.45 13.25 -2.59
N GLY A 126 -9.57 13.37 -1.87
CA GLY A 126 -10.89 13.04 -2.42
C GLY A 126 -11.87 12.33 -1.47
N GLY A 127 -13.06 12.91 -1.31
CA GLY A 127 -14.21 12.27 -0.69
C GLY A 127 -14.73 11.06 -1.48
N GLY A 128 -15.96 10.61 -1.22
CA GLY A 128 -16.51 9.31 -1.65
C GLY A 128 -16.30 8.85 -3.11
N GLY A 129 -16.03 9.75 -4.06
CA GLY A 129 -15.64 9.40 -5.43
C GLY A 129 -14.30 8.64 -5.52
N ALA A 130 -13.34 8.86 -4.61
CA ALA A 130 -12.06 8.16 -4.61
C ALA A 130 -12.23 6.63 -4.49
N ARG A 131 -13.12 6.17 -3.61
CA ARG A 131 -13.37 4.73 -3.40
C ARG A 131 -13.96 4.03 -4.62
N PHE A 132 -14.79 4.73 -5.40
CA PHE A 132 -15.34 4.19 -6.64
C PHE A 132 -14.22 3.98 -7.67
N TRP A 133 -13.32 4.96 -7.80
CA TRP A 133 -12.17 4.85 -8.69
C TRP A 133 -11.20 3.77 -8.25
N ASP A 134 -10.96 3.60 -6.94
CA ASP A 134 -10.13 2.53 -6.40
C ASP A 134 -10.71 1.15 -6.76
N SER A 135 -12.01 0.94 -6.52
CA SER A 135 -12.68 -0.32 -6.83
C SER A 135 -12.71 -0.64 -8.33
N SER A 136 -12.90 0.39 -9.16
CA SER A 136 -12.85 0.26 -10.63
C SER A 136 -11.43 -0.07 -11.11
N ALA A 137 -10.42 0.59 -10.56
CA ALA A 137 -9.01 0.34 -10.86
C ALA A 137 -8.60 -1.07 -10.43
N GLU A 138 -9.02 -1.52 -9.25
CA GLU A 138 -8.75 -2.86 -8.74
C GLU A 138 -9.35 -3.93 -9.66
N SER A 139 -10.62 -3.78 -10.05
CA SER A 139 -11.31 -4.69 -10.96
C SER A 139 -10.61 -4.79 -12.32
N LEU A 140 -10.28 -3.65 -12.91
CA LEU A 140 -9.56 -3.61 -14.19
C LEU A 140 -8.17 -4.24 -14.07
N LEU A 141 -7.39 -3.82 -13.07
CA LEU A 141 -6.02 -4.26 -12.89
C LEU A 141 -5.94 -5.77 -12.61
N THR A 142 -6.90 -6.34 -11.90
CA THR A 142 -7.03 -7.80 -11.69
C THR A 142 -7.03 -8.55 -13.01
N VAL A 143 -7.88 -8.13 -13.95
CA VAL A 143 -8.00 -8.76 -15.28
C VAL A 143 -6.71 -8.58 -16.08
N LEU A 144 -6.15 -7.36 -16.10
CA LEU A 144 -4.93 -7.06 -16.87
C LEU A 144 -3.71 -7.85 -16.37
N LEU A 145 -3.52 -7.94 -15.05
CA LEU A 145 -2.45 -8.71 -14.44
C LEU A 145 -2.60 -10.20 -14.77
N TRP A 146 -3.80 -10.75 -14.56
CA TRP A 146 -4.07 -12.15 -14.83
C TRP A 146 -3.86 -12.51 -16.30
N LEU A 147 -4.34 -11.67 -17.22
CA LEU A 147 -4.14 -11.85 -18.66
C LEU A 147 -2.66 -11.81 -19.05
N ALA A 148 -1.89 -10.85 -18.51
CA ALA A 148 -0.47 -10.76 -18.77
C ALA A 148 0.28 -12.03 -18.33
N THR A 149 -0.14 -12.72 -17.26
CA THR A 149 0.50 -14.00 -16.86
C THR A 149 0.28 -15.16 -17.84
N ARG A 150 -0.68 -15.04 -18.78
CA ARG A 150 -0.96 -16.06 -19.79
C ARG A 150 -0.01 -16.01 -20.98
N VAL A 151 0.74 -14.93 -21.13
CA VAL A 151 1.72 -14.76 -22.20
C VAL A 151 3.12 -14.96 -21.62
N PRO A 152 3.88 -15.99 -22.10
CA PRO A 152 5.25 -16.20 -21.65
C PRO A 152 6.13 -14.98 -21.92
N GLY A 153 6.96 -14.60 -20.94
CA GLY A 153 7.86 -13.46 -21.06
C GLY A 153 7.21 -12.10 -20.80
N SER A 154 5.93 -12.05 -20.40
CA SER A 154 5.28 -10.80 -20.04
C SER A 154 5.94 -10.10 -18.86
N THR A 155 5.94 -8.77 -18.94
CA THR A 155 6.43 -7.86 -17.91
C THR A 155 5.33 -6.87 -17.55
N MET A 156 5.56 -6.02 -16.54
CA MET A 156 4.63 -4.93 -16.25
C MET A 156 4.44 -3.97 -17.44
N GLN A 157 5.38 -3.94 -18.40
CA GLN A 157 5.19 -3.21 -19.65
C GLN A 157 4.01 -3.77 -20.46
N THR A 158 3.85 -5.10 -20.51
CA THR A 158 2.71 -5.74 -21.17
C THR A 158 1.38 -5.31 -20.54
N VAL A 159 1.34 -5.15 -19.22
CA VAL A 159 0.14 -4.65 -18.50
C VAL A 159 -0.17 -3.22 -18.93
N GLY A 160 0.85 -2.35 -19.06
CA GLY A 160 0.69 -0.99 -19.57
C GLY A 160 0.23 -0.93 -21.03
N GLU A 161 0.72 -1.84 -21.87
CA GLU A 161 0.30 -1.96 -23.27
C GLU A 161 -1.17 -2.42 -23.39
N LEU A 162 -1.59 -3.38 -22.55
CA LEU A 162 -2.98 -3.82 -22.46
C LEU A 162 -3.89 -2.69 -21.96
N LEU A 163 -3.47 -1.94 -20.94
CA LEU A 163 -4.21 -0.78 -20.45
C LEU A 163 -4.39 0.28 -21.55
N ALA A 164 -3.32 0.60 -22.27
CA ALA A 164 -3.36 1.54 -23.39
C ALA A 164 -4.27 1.04 -24.53
N ALA A 165 -4.37 -0.28 -24.74
CA ALA A 165 -5.29 -0.86 -25.70
C ALA A 165 -6.76 -0.70 -25.25
N VAL A 166 -7.05 -0.94 -23.97
CA VAL A 166 -8.40 -0.70 -23.39
C VAL A 166 -8.81 0.76 -23.53
N GLN A 167 -7.91 1.70 -23.24
CA GLN A 167 -8.17 3.13 -23.40
C GLN A 167 -8.50 3.52 -24.84
N ARG A 168 -7.72 3.03 -25.82
CA ARG A 168 -8.03 3.28 -27.24
C ARG A 168 -9.40 2.78 -27.66
N VAL A 169 -9.84 1.62 -27.14
CA VAL A 169 -11.19 1.09 -27.42
C VAL A 169 -12.25 1.97 -26.76
N ALA A 170 -12.03 2.43 -25.54
CA ALA A 170 -12.94 3.35 -24.85
C ALA A 170 -13.07 4.67 -25.63
N ASP A 171 -11.96 5.26 -26.08
CA ASP A 171 -11.94 6.53 -26.81
C ASP A 171 -12.59 6.46 -28.19
N THR A 172 -12.61 5.27 -28.81
CA THR A 172 -13.16 5.05 -30.16
C THR A 172 -14.58 4.49 -30.15
N SER A 173 -15.05 4.03 -28.99
CA SER A 173 -16.43 3.63 -28.82
C SER A 173 -17.28 4.91 -28.75
N PRO A 174 -18.34 5.07 -29.57
CA PRO A 174 -19.30 6.13 -29.31
C PRO A 174 -19.80 5.96 -27.88
N GLU A 175 -19.80 7.05 -27.09
CA GLU A 175 -20.47 7.07 -25.79
C GLU A 175 -21.83 6.40 -25.97
N PRO A 176 -22.14 5.28 -25.28
CA PRO A 176 -23.53 4.89 -25.20
C PRO A 176 -24.25 6.12 -24.64
N GLU A 177 -25.41 6.50 -25.20
CA GLU A 177 -26.29 7.48 -24.54
C GLU A 177 -26.55 6.96 -23.12
N LEU A 178 -25.74 7.40 -22.16
CA LEU A 178 -25.88 7.10 -20.74
C LEU A 178 -26.89 8.06 -20.09
N ASP A 179 -27.77 8.66 -20.90
CA ASP A 179 -28.98 9.37 -20.48
C ASP A 179 -29.92 8.36 -19.79
N GLY A 180 -29.60 8.03 -18.54
CA GLY A 180 -30.50 7.32 -17.62
C GLY A 180 -29.95 6.10 -16.88
N VAL A 181 -28.71 5.65 -17.11
CA VAL A 181 -28.18 4.45 -16.43
C VAL A 181 -27.40 4.79 -15.16
N PHE A 182 -26.66 5.89 -15.15
CA PHE A 182 -26.12 6.49 -13.93
C PHE A 182 -26.97 7.73 -13.64
N GLY A 183 -27.95 7.59 -12.74
CA GLY A 183 -28.75 8.72 -12.29
C GLY A 183 -27.84 9.89 -11.90
N ALA A 184 -28.17 11.07 -12.39
CA ALA A 184 -27.50 12.32 -12.03
C ALA A 184 -27.35 12.41 -10.50
N PRO A 185 -26.27 13.04 -9.98
CA PRO A 185 -26.20 13.37 -8.56
C PRO A 185 -27.47 14.13 -8.20
N ASP A 186 -28.18 13.67 -7.15
CA ASP A 186 -29.46 14.19 -6.71
C ASP A 186 -29.61 15.70 -6.95
N ASP A 187 -30.48 16.09 -7.89
CA ASP A 187 -30.88 17.48 -8.08
C ASP A 187 -31.61 17.95 -6.80
N PRO A 188 -31.08 18.93 -6.05
CA PRO A 188 -31.71 19.43 -4.82
C PRO A 188 -33.07 20.11 -5.07
N SER A 189 -33.47 20.28 -6.33
CA SER A 189 -34.75 20.87 -6.74
C SER A 189 -35.90 19.85 -6.78
N HIS A 190 -35.61 18.54 -6.80
CA HIS A 190 -36.66 17.53 -6.92
C HIS A 190 -37.20 17.14 -5.53
N GLN A 191 -38.16 17.90 -5.01
CA GLN A 191 -38.96 17.43 -3.89
C GLN A 191 -39.91 16.32 -4.38
N PRO A 192 -39.85 15.09 -3.86
CA PRO A 192 -40.90 14.11 -4.13
C PRO A 192 -42.20 14.61 -3.52
N GLY A 193 -43.26 14.68 -4.34
CA GLY A 193 -44.59 15.10 -3.92
C GLY A 193 -45.04 14.34 -2.67
N ALA A 194 -45.34 15.09 -1.61
CA ALA A 194 -45.71 14.52 -0.32
C ALA A 194 -46.91 13.56 -0.44
N PRO A 195 -46.87 12.36 0.18
CA PRO A 195 -48.06 11.53 0.24
C PRO A 195 -49.13 12.20 1.12
N ARG A 196 -50.37 12.29 0.59
CA ARG A 196 -51.54 12.79 1.32
C ARG A 196 -51.78 11.92 2.56
N ASN A 197 -51.50 12.46 3.74
CA ASN A 197 -51.77 11.80 5.02
C ASN A 197 -53.20 12.13 5.53
N PRO A 198 -54.05 11.13 5.83
CA PRO A 198 -55.35 11.37 6.42
C PRO A 198 -55.25 11.70 7.92
N ARG A 199 -55.71 12.91 8.25
CA ARG A 199 -56.14 13.45 9.56
C ARG A 199 -55.69 12.70 10.82
N ARG A 200 -54.80 13.33 11.60
CA ARG A 200 -54.63 13.06 13.05
C ARG A 200 -54.98 14.28 13.91
N PRO A 201 -55.53 14.08 15.12
CA PRO A 201 -56.12 15.14 15.93
C PRO A 201 -55.06 15.94 16.71
N ARG A 202 -55.38 17.22 16.96
CA ARG A 202 -54.53 18.18 17.66
C ARG A 202 -54.29 17.78 19.12
N ARG A 203 -53.04 17.92 19.59
CA ARG A 203 -52.69 17.96 21.02
C ARG A 203 -51.98 19.27 21.38
N PRO A 204 -52.08 19.72 22.65
CA PRO A 204 -51.85 21.10 23.04
C PRO A 204 -50.40 21.40 23.39
N ARG A 205 -50.06 22.69 23.28
CA ARG A 205 -48.75 23.28 23.57
C ARG A 205 -48.47 23.33 25.08
N THR A 206 -47.24 22.99 25.47
CA THR A 206 -46.63 23.48 26.72
C THR A 206 -45.16 23.84 26.52
N HIS A 207 -44.75 24.86 27.29
CA HIS A 207 -43.52 25.65 27.19
C HIS A 207 -42.24 24.96 27.72
N ALA A 208 -41.12 25.34 27.09
CA ALA A 208 -39.77 25.62 27.60
C ALA A 208 -39.21 24.82 28.80
N GLY A 209 -38.06 24.17 28.58
CA GLY A 209 -37.21 23.61 29.63
C GLY A 209 -35.78 23.33 29.15
N ARG A 210 -34.87 24.19 29.61
CA ARG A 210 -33.39 24.17 29.58
C ARG A 210 -32.71 22.79 29.71
N TRP A 211 -31.72 22.50 28.87
CA TRP A 211 -30.78 21.37 29.03
C TRP A 211 -29.62 21.72 29.98
N ARG A 212 -29.23 20.77 30.82
CA ARG A 212 -27.97 20.79 31.58
C ARG A 212 -27.21 19.49 31.27
N VAL A 213 -25.94 19.62 30.91
CA VAL A 213 -25.00 18.52 30.70
C VAL A 213 -24.57 17.97 32.06
N ALA A 214 -24.46 16.64 32.17
CA ALA A 214 -23.77 15.98 33.25
C ALA A 214 -22.87 14.87 32.66
N ASP A 215 -21.58 14.98 32.95
CA ASP A 215 -20.60 13.91 32.84
C ASP A 215 -20.87 12.79 33.85
N ARG A 216 -20.57 11.55 33.46
CA ARG A 216 -19.95 10.54 34.34
C ARG A 216 -19.46 9.34 33.53
N GLY A 217 -18.20 8.97 33.74
CA GLY A 217 -17.56 7.82 33.12
C GLY A 217 -17.68 6.50 33.86
N SER A 218 -16.74 5.62 33.50
CA SER A 218 -16.26 4.39 34.15
C SER A 218 -16.84 3.04 33.70
N SER A 219 -15.89 2.21 33.22
CA SER A 219 -15.70 0.77 33.46
C SER A 219 -16.68 -0.26 32.90
N ALA A 220 -16.19 -1.19 32.06
CA ALA A 220 -15.85 -2.57 32.50
C ALA A 220 -15.62 -3.54 31.31
N ALA A 221 -14.67 -4.46 31.53
CA ALA A 221 -14.67 -5.88 31.16
C ALA A 221 -14.68 -6.34 29.67
N GLY A 222 -13.55 -6.90 29.25
CA GLY A 222 -13.39 -8.34 29.02
C GLY A 222 -14.04 -8.98 27.79
N ALA A 223 -13.21 -9.36 26.81
CA ALA A 223 -13.45 -10.54 25.96
C ALA A 223 -12.12 -11.02 25.34
N GLY A 224 -11.59 -12.13 25.85
CA GLY A 224 -10.50 -12.87 25.23
C GLY A 224 -11.01 -13.78 24.12
N TRP A 225 -10.24 -13.92 23.04
CA TRP A 225 -10.47 -14.89 21.98
C TRP A 225 -9.31 -15.89 21.97
N ALA A 226 -9.61 -17.15 22.26
CA ALA A 226 -8.70 -18.27 22.16
C ALA A 226 -8.94 -19.00 20.84
N ILE A 227 -7.87 -19.30 20.11
CA ILE A 227 -7.86 -20.15 18.91
C ILE A 227 -7.33 -21.53 19.33
N ARG A 228 -8.06 -22.60 19.01
CA ARG A 228 -7.55 -23.99 19.08
C ARG A 228 -7.01 -24.36 17.69
N PRO A 229 -5.84 -25.04 17.60
CA PRO A 229 -5.40 -25.64 16.36
C PRO A 229 -6.03 -27.03 16.18
N GLY A 230 -6.38 -27.34 14.93
CA GLY A 230 -6.49 -28.70 14.38
C GLY A 230 -5.32 -28.96 13.45
#